data_AF-A0A353LS21-F1
#
_entry.id   AF-A0A353LS21-F1
#
_cell.length_a   1.000
_cell.length_b   1.000
_cell.length_c   1.000
_cell.angle_alpha   90.00
_cell.angle_beta   90.00
_cell.angle_gamma   90.00
#
_symmetry.space_group_name_H-M   'P 1'
#
loop_
_entity.id
_entity.type
_entity.pdbx_description
1 polymer ?
#
loop_
_entity_poly.entity_id
_entity_poly.type
_entity_poly.pdbx_seq_one_letter_code
_entity_poly.pdbx_strand_id
1 'polypeptide(L)' 'MPEHAQERQVPFTPAEMYALVADIENYPAFLPWCAGARIRSREAGEGDTEIVMADLIIAYKMFRGTYTSRVTL' A
#
# COMPACT_ATOMS: atom_id res chain seq x y z
N MET A 1 -16.48 3.22 10.54
CA MET A 1 -15.24 2.57 11.02
C MET A 1 -14.42 3.61 11.75
N PRO A 2 -13.63 3.27 12.78
CA PRO A 2 -12.72 4.24 13.38
C PRO A 2 -11.66 4.63 12.35
N GLU A 3 -11.38 5.92 12.26
CA GLU A 3 -10.33 6.47 11.41
C GLU A 3 -9.13 6.81 12.28
N HIS A 4 -7.93 6.56 11.77
CA HIS A 4 -6.68 6.90 12.43
C HIS A 4 -5.85 7.77 11.49
N ALA A 5 -5.37 8.91 11.99
CA ALA A 5 -4.53 9.83 11.25
C ALA A 5 -3.27 10.16 12.06
N GLN A 6 -2.13 10.19 11.40
CA GLN A 6 -0.85 10.60 11.97
C GLN A 6 -0.12 11.50 10.99
N GLU A 7 0.45 12.60 11.49
CA GLU A 7 1.30 13.49 10.72
C GLU A 7 2.69 13.53 11.36
N ARG A 8 3.73 13.52 10.51
CA ARG A 8 5.13 13.57 10.95
C ARG A 8 6.00 14.23 9.90
N GLN A 9 6.91 15.09 10.34
CA GLN A 9 7.98 15.58 9.48
C GLN A 9 9.06 14.51 9.31
N VAL A 10 9.44 14.25 8.06
CA VAL A 10 10.44 13.26 7.68
C VAL A 10 11.48 13.90 6.76
N PRO A 11 12.75 13.45 6.80
CA PRO A 11 13.82 14.01 5.97
C PRO A 11 13.82 13.42 4.55
N PHE A 12 12.66 13.31 3.92
CA PHE A 12 12.49 12.75 2.57
C PHE A 12 11.65 13.70 1.71
N THR A 13 11.94 13.71 0.42
CA THR A 13 11.21 14.50 -0.56
C THR A 13 9.81 13.91 -0.82
N PRO A 14 8.84 14.71 -1.31
CA PRO A 14 7.53 14.20 -1.70
C PRO A 14 7.60 13.07 -2.74
N ALA A 15 8.57 13.12 -3.66
CA ALA A 15 8.75 12.10 -4.68
C ALA A 15 9.22 10.76 -4.08
N GLU A 16 10.16 10.78 -3.13
CA GLU A 16 10.59 9.58 -2.41
C GLU A 16 9.44 8.97 -1.60
N MET A 17 8.65 9.81 -0.93
CA MET A 17 7.49 9.36 -0.16
C MET A 17 6.40 8.76 -1.06
N TYR A 18 6.15 9.36 -2.23
CA TYR A 18 5.23 8.80 -3.22
C TYR A 18 5.74 7.46 -3.75
N ALA A 19 7.01 7.37 -4.14
CA ALA A 19 7.61 6.13 -4.64
C ALA A 19 7.52 4.99 -3.61
N LEU A 20 7.73 5.30 -2.32
CA LEU A 20 7.59 4.34 -1.23
C LEU A 20 6.16 3.76 -1.14
N VAL A 21 5.13 4.59 -1.33
CA VAL A 21 3.72 4.18 -1.22
C VAL A 21 3.20 3.56 -2.53
N ALA A 22 3.72 3.97 -3.68
CA ALA A 22 3.38 3.40 -4.98
C ALA A 22 3.95 1.98 -5.16
N ASP A 23 5.04 1.65 -4.46
CA ASP A 23 5.72 0.36 -4.52
C ASP A 23 5.05 -0.72 -3.63
N ILE A 24 3.78 -0.98 -3.91
CA ILE A 24 2.90 -1.88 -3.14
C ILE A 24 3.48 -3.30 -3.04
N GLU A 25 4.15 -3.79 -4.08
CA GLU A 25 4.71 -5.15 -4.15
C GLU A 25 5.81 -5.38 -3.12
N ASN A 26 6.54 -4.33 -2.75
CA ASN A 26 7.65 -4.40 -1.80
C ASN A 26 7.25 -4.11 -0.36
N TYR A 27 5.97 -3.86 -0.08
CA TYR A 27 5.46 -3.68 1.29
C TYR A 27 5.89 -4.77 2.29
N PRO A 28 5.92 -6.07 1.94
CA PRO A 28 6.39 -7.12 2.85
C PRO A 28 7.86 -6.97 3.28
N ALA A 29 8.69 -6.25 2.52
CA ALA A 29 10.09 -6.07 2.82
C ALA A 29 10.34 -5.09 3.99
N PHE A 30 9.39 -4.20 4.28
CA PHE A 30 9.58 -3.13 5.27
C PHE A 30 8.41 -2.93 6.25
N LEU A 31 7.21 -3.43 5.96
CA LEU A 31 6.08 -3.35 6.89
C LEU A 31 6.04 -4.58 7.80
N PRO A 32 6.23 -4.44 9.14
CA PRO A 32 6.41 -5.57 10.06
C PRO A 32 5.26 -6.59 10.10
N TRP A 33 4.06 -6.21 9.66
CA TRP A 33 2.86 -7.05 9.71
C TRP A 33 2.31 -7.38 8.33
N CYS A 34 2.97 -6.94 7.25
CA CYS A 34 2.63 -7.32 5.89
C CYS A 34 3.37 -8.62 5.56
N ALA A 35 2.67 -9.74 5.62
CA ALA A 35 3.22 -11.05 5.30
C ALA A 35 3.28 -11.32 3.78
N GLY A 36 2.63 -10.49 2.97
CA GLY A 36 2.62 -10.61 1.52
C GLY A 36 1.84 -9.48 0.86
N ALA A 37 2.21 -9.15 -0.36
CA ALA A 37 1.51 -8.22 -1.23
C ALA A 37 1.38 -8.87 -2.62
N ARG A 38 0.23 -8.72 -3.25
CA ARG A 38 -0.03 -9.26 -4.58
C ARG A 38 -0.80 -8.26 -5.42
N ILE A 39 -0.25 -7.90 -6.57
CA ILE A 39 -0.98 -7.15 -7.59
C ILE A 39 -1.91 -8.11 -8.35
N ARG A 40 -3.18 -7.72 -8.46
CA ARG A 40 -4.21 -8.44 -9.21
C ARG A 40 -4.35 -7.90 -10.62
N SER A 41 -4.39 -6.58 -10.75
CA SER A 41 -4.39 -5.87 -12.03
C SER A 41 -3.82 -4.47 -11.87
N ARG A 42 -3.31 -3.96 -12.99
CA ARG A 42 -2.95 -2.55 -13.21
C ARG A 42 -3.68 -2.11 -14.46
N GLU A 43 -4.41 -1.02 -14.37
CA GLU A 43 -5.27 -0.50 -15.42
C GLU A 43 -5.08 1.01 -15.55
N ALA A 44 -5.22 1.55 -16.76
CA ALA A 44 -5.19 3.00 -16.95
C ALA A 44 -6.42 3.64 -16.27
N GLY A 45 -6.19 4.71 -15.52
CA GLY A 45 -7.23 5.56 -14.93
C GLY A 45 -7.62 6.71 -15.84
N GLU A 46 -8.26 7.73 -15.26
CA GLU A 46 -8.54 8.98 -15.96
C GLU A 46 -7.27 9.85 -16.02
N GLY A 47 -6.98 10.43 -17.18
CA GLY A 47 -5.78 11.24 -17.38
C GLY A 47 -4.49 10.41 -17.33
N ASP A 48 -3.54 10.85 -16.52
CA ASP A 48 -2.22 10.22 -16.34
C ASP A 48 -2.14 9.38 -15.05
N THR A 49 -3.26 8.78 -14.65
CA THR A 49 -3.37 7.98 -13.41
C THR A 49 -3.37 6.48 -13.70
N GLU A 50 -2.94 5.69 -12.72
CA GLU A 50 -3.02 4.23 -12.75
C GLU A 50 -3.97 3.73 -11.66
N ILE A 51 -4.84 2.78 -12.00
CA ILE A 51 -5.66 2.06 -11.02
C ILE A 51 -5.01 0.71 -10.76
N VAL A 52 -4.67 0.47 -9.49
CA VAL A 52 -4.06 -0.78 -9.04
C VAL A 52 -5.02 -1.52 -8.11
N MET A 53 -5.31 -2.77 -8.46
CA MET A 53 -6.01 -3.71 -7.58
C MET A 53 -4.97 -4.57 -6.86
N ALA A 54 -4.91 -4.51 -5.54
CA ALA A 54 -3.89 -5.22 -4.77
C ALA A 54 -4.48 -5.94 -3.54
N ASP A 55 -3.93 -7.11 -3.24
CA ASP A 55 -4.20 -7.85 -2.01
C ASP A 55 -3.01 -7.70 -1.05
N LEU A 56 -3.27 -7.25 0.18
CA LEU A 56 -2.31 -7.30 1.27
C LEU A 56 -2.67 -8.43 2.23
N ILE A 57 -1.69 -9.28 2.54
CA ILE A 57 -1.82 -10.34 3.54
C ILE A 57 -1.24 -9.80 4.83
N ILE A 58 -2.10 -9.54 5.81
CA ILE A 58 -1.69 -9.04 7.12
C ILE A 58 -1.62 -10.21 8.10
N ALA A 59 -0.49 -10.33 8.80
CA ALA A 59 -0.29 -11.33 9.83
C ALA A 59 0.30 -10.69 11.09
N TYR A 60 -0.44 -10.78 12.20
CA TYR A 60 0.01 -10.28 13.50
C TYR A 60 -0.47 -11.21 14.62
N LYS A 61 0.47 -11.86 15.30
CA LYS A 61 0.20 -12.86 16.34
C LYS A 61 -0.74 -13.96 15.81
N MET A 62 -1.93 -14.12 16.41
CA MET A 62 -2.94 -15.11 16.01
C MET A 62 -3.84 -14.63 14.86
N PHE A 63 -3.73 -13.36 14.45
CA PHE A 63 -4.56 -12.79 13.39
C PHE A 63 -3.87 -12.93 12.04
N ARG A 64 -4.64 -13.43 11.06
CA ARG A 64 -4.24 -13.46 9.66
C ARG A 64 -5.45 -13.10 8.79
N GLY A 65 -5.27 -12.17 7.86
CA GLY A 65 -6.34 -11.72 6.96
C GLY A 65 -5.78 -11.24 5.63
N THR A 66 -6.60 -11.34 4.59
CA THR A 66 -6.31 -10.78 3.27
C THR A 66 -7.25 -9.61 3.03
N TYR A 67 -6.69 -8.47 2.62
CA TYR A 67 -7.42 -7.25 2.38
C TYR A 67 -7.18 -6.82 0.93
N THR A 68 -8.24 -6.78 0.14
CA THR A 68 -8.19 -6.28 -1.24
C THR A 68 -8.47 -4.78 -1.23
N SER A 69 -7.63 -4.02 -1.93
CA SER A 69 -7.77 -2.57 -2.09
C SER A 69 -7.70 -2.17 -3.56
N ARG A 70 -8.43 -1.11 -3.90
CA ARG A 70 -8.33 -0.39 -5.18
C ARG A 70 -7.62 0.94 -4.89
N VAL A 71 -6.47 1.13 -5.51
CA VAL A 71 -5.60 2.31 -5.32
C VAL A 71 -5.55 3.09 -6.62
N THR A 72 -5.65 4.41 -6.55
CA THR A 72 -5.38 5.31 -7.69
C THR A 72 -4.04 5.97 -7.45
N LEU A 73 -3.11 5.81 -8.38
CA LEU A 73 -1.77 6.36 -8.37
C LEU A 73 -1.66 7.53 -9.36
#